data_AF-A0A2J5PRJ5-F1
#
_entry.id   AF-A0A2J5PRJ5-F1
#
_cell.length_a   1.000
_cell.length_b   1.000
_cell.length_c   1.000
_cell.angle_alpha   90.00
_cell.angle_beta   90.00
_cell.angle_gamma   90.00
#
_symmetry.space_group_name_H-M   'P 1'
#
loop_
_entity.id
_entity.type
_entity.pdbx_description
1 polymer ?
#
loop_
_entity_poly.entity_id
_entity_poly.type
_entity_poly.pdbx_seq_one_letter_code
_entity_poly.pdbx_strand_id
1 'polypeptide(L)'
;FFLPKDPAGRAETLNWLFWLQGSAPFLGGGFGHFFSYAPVKIEYAIDRFTMEAKRQLDVLDKQLARGRFVAGEEYAIADMAIWPWYGNVVLGNVYNAAEFLDAGSYKNVLRWAQDVGKRPAVQRGRMVNRTSGPLNEQLHERHDAGDFDTQTEDKRQA
;
A
#
# COMPACT_ATOMS: atom_id res chain seq x y z
N PHE A 1 -2.80 0.62 -21.22
CA PHE A 1 -1.54 1.07 -20.58
C PHE A 1 -1.92 1.83 -19.32
N PHE A 2 -1.27 1.58 -18.19
CA PHE A 2 -1.59 2.21 -16.90
C PHE A 2 -0.83 3.53 -16.67
N LEU A 3 -0.58 4.24 -17.77
CA LEU A 3 0.12 5.52 -17.79
C LEU A 3 -0.51 6.31 -18.93
N PRO A 4 -1.14 7.46 -18.65
CA PRO A 4 -1.80 8.26 -19.69
C PRO A 4 -0.85 8.65 -20.82
N LYS A 5 -1.43 8.84 -22.01
CA LYS A 5 -0.70 9.28 -23.21
C LYS A 5 -0.68 10.79 -23.34
N ASP A 6 -1.70 11.47 -22.82
CA ASP A 6 -1.72 12.93 -22.84
C ASP A 6 -0.62 13.46 -21.91
N PRO A 7 0.07 14.55 -22.28
CA PRO A 7 1.21 15.04 -21.50
C PRO A 7 0.86 15.42 -20.05
N ALA A 8 -0.34 15.96 -19.81
CA ALA A 8 -0.74 16.44 -18.49
C ALA A 8 -1.00 15.28 -17.53
N GLY A 9 -1.84 14.31 -17.91
CA GLY A 9 -2.11 13.11 -17.12
C GLY A 9 -0.87 12.24 -16.93
N ARG A 10 0.02 12.19 -17.92
CA ARG A 10 1.32 11.52 -17.79
C ARG A 10 2.19 12.20 -16.73
N ALA A 11 2.33 13.53 -16.78
CA ALA A 11 3.12 14.28 -15.81
C ALA A 11 2.56 14.09 -14.39
N GLU A 12 1.24 14.19 -14.22
CA GLU A 12 0.60 14.01 -12.91
C GLU A 12 0.78 12.58 -12.37
N THR A 13 0.64 11.56 -13.22
CA THR A 13 0.92 10.17 -12.82
C THR A 13 2.37 10.00 -12.35
N LEU A 14 3.32 10.62 -13.04
CA LEU A 14 4.73 10.54 -12.67
C LEU A 14 5.03 11.32 -11.39
N ASN A 15 4.40 12.48 -11.17
CA ASN A 15 4.53 13.23 -9.92
C ASN A 15 4.20 12.34 -8.71
N TRP A 16 3.07 11.64 -8.75
CA TRP A 16 2.64 10.75 -7.67
C TRP A 16 3.48 9.47 -7.56
N LEU A 17 3.93 8.92 -8.69
CA LEU A 17 4.85 7.79 -8.70
C LEU A 17 6.16 8.16 -7.98
N PHE A 18 6.78 9.29 -8.32
CA PHE A 18 8.02 9.73 -7.69
C PHE A 18 7.82 10.22 -6.25
N TRP A 19 6.67 10.82 -5.94
CA TRP A 19 6.29 11.12 -4.56
C TRP A 19 6.35 9.86 -3.69
N LEU A 20 5.79 8.74 -4.15
CA LEU A 20 5.84 7.47 -3.44
C LEU A 20 7.27 7.00 -3.19
N GLN A 21 8.11 7.04 -4.22
CA GLN A 21 9.51 6.62 -4.10
C GLN A 21 10.28 7.45 -3.06
N GLY A 22 9.95 8.73 -2.91
CA GLY A 22 10.52 9.61 -1.89
C GLY A 22 9.86 9.50 -0.51
N SER A 23 8.58 9.11 -0.44
CA SER A 23 7.81 9.11 0.81
C SER A 23 7.86 7.76 1.55
N ALA A 24 7.85 6.64 0.82
CA ALA A 24 7.88 5.29 1.39
C ALA A 24 9.07 5.02 2.34
N PRO A 25 10.29 5.57 2.11
CA PRO A 25 11.39 5.43 3.07
C PRO A 25 11.06 5.98 4.46
N PHE A 26 10.26 7.04 4.58
CA PHE A 26 9.82 7.56 5.87
C PHE A 26 8.79 6.65 6.53
N LEU A 27 7.89 6.03 5.76
CA LEU A 27 6.90 5.10 6.28
C LEU A 27 7.52 3.78 6.73
N GLY A 28 8.40 3.18 5.92
CA GLY A 28 9.05 1.90 6.22
C GLY A 28 10.30 2.03 7.07
N GLY A 29 11.30 2.74 6.56
CA GLY A 29 12.62 2.90 7.21
C GLY A 29 12.61 3.87 8.39
N GLY A 30 11.63 4.77 8.46
CA GLY A 30 11.34 5.59 9.63
C GLY A 30 10.31 4.92 10.53
N PHE A 31 9.04 5.19 10.28
CA PHE A 31 7.94 4.80 11.16
C PHE A 31 7.93 3.29 11.43
N GLY A 32 7.87 2.46 10.39
CA GLY A 32 7.82 1.00 10.52
C GLY A 32 9.01 0.44 11.30
N HIS A 33 10.23 0.94 11.04
CA HIS A 33 11.41 0.53 11.78
C HIS A 33 11.32 0.87 13.28
N PHE A 34 11.15 2.14 13.63
CA PHE A 34 11.15 2.57 15.03
C PHE A 34 9.91 2.11 15.81
N PHE A 35 8.77 1.97 15.14
CA PHE A 35 7.52 1.52 15.74
C PHE A 35 7.46 0.00 15.91
N SER A 36 7.81 -0.78 14.88
CA SER A 36 7.59 -2.25 14.89
C SER A 36 8.85 -3.08 15.13
N TYR A 37 10.01 -2.66 14.60
CA TYR A 37 11.19 -3.54 14.54
C TYR A 37 12.29 -3.21 15.54
N ALA A 38 12.51 -1.93 15.85
CA ALA A 38 13.59 -1.50 16.72
C ALA A 38 13.48 -2.17 18.11
N PRO A 39 14.59 -2.70 18.67
CA PRO A 39 14.56 -3.41 19.95
C PRO A 39 14.32 -2.48 21.16
N VAL A 40 14.42 -1.17 20.96
CA VAL A 40 14.19 -0.14 21.97
C VAL A 40 13.19 0.88 21.42
N LYS A 41 12.22 1.27 22.24
CA LYS A 41 11.25 2.33 21.90
C LYS A 41 11.87 3.69 22.17
N ILE A 42 12.22 4.39 21.09
CA ILE A 42 12.83 5.72 21.14
C ILE A 42 11.73 6.73 20.83
N GLU A 43 11.15 7.32 21.88
CA GLU A 43 10.02 8.27 21.80
C GLU A 43 10.21 9.33 20.71
N TYR A 44 11.34 10.05 20.75
CA TYR A 44 11.67 11.07 19.74
C TYR A 44 11.61 10.57 18.28
N ALA A 45 12.13 9.37 18.03
CA ALA A 45 12.14 8.81 16.68
C ALA A 45 10.75 8.36 16.25
N ILE A 46 10.02 7.70 17.15
CA ILE A 46 8.64 7.27 16.92
C ILE A 46 7.78 8.49 16.62
N ASP A 47 7.82 9.53 17.44
CA ASP A 47 7.03 10.76 17.25
C ASP A 47 7.34 11.44 15.92
N ARG A 48 8.63 11.61 15.60
CA ARG A 48 9.07 12.23 14.35
C ARG A 48 8.48 11.52 13.13
N PHE A 49 8.64 10.20 13.06
CA PHE A 49 8.23 9.45 11.88
C PHE A 49 6.73 9.13 11.86
N THR A 50 6.08 9.06 13.01
CA THR A 50 4.62 8.99 13.12
C THR A 50 3.99 10.27 12.59
N MET A 51 4.52 11.44 12.98
CA MET A 51 4.06 12.73 12.48
C MET A 51 4.17 12.81 10.96
N GLU A 52 5.30 12.39 10.39
CA GLU A 52 5.48 12.38 8.92
C GLU A 52 4.58 11.35 8.23
N ALA A 53 4.40 10.15 8.78
CA ALA A 53 3.50 9.14 8.23
C ALA A 53 2.04 9.65 8.19
N LYS A 54 1.58 10.30 9.26
CA LYS A 54 0.26 10.95 9.32
C LYS A 54 0.14 12.11 8.32
N ARG A 55 1.19 12.92 8.16
CA ARG A 55 1.21 14.00 7.14
C ARG A 55 1.10 13.44 5.71
N GLN A 56 1.78 12.33 5.42
CA GLN A 56 1.71 11.67 4.12
C GLN A 56 0.32 11.06 3.86
N LEU A 57 -0.31 10.47 4.89
CA LEU A 57 -1.69 10.01 4.83
C LEU A 57 -2.67 11.17 4.59
N ASP A 58 -2.48 12.32 5.25
CA ASP A 58 -3.29 13.53 5.05
C ASP A 58 -3.14 14.11 3.64
N VAL A 59 -1.93 14.10 3.06
CA VAL A 59 -1.69 14.49 1.67
C VAL A 59 -2.48 13.58 0.71
N LEU A 60 -2.39 12.26 0.90
CA LEU A 60 -3.14 11.30 0.08
C LEU A 60 -4.65 11.45 0.26
N ASP A 61 -5.12 11.64 1.49
CA ASP A 61 -6.56 11.76 1.77
C ASP A 61 -7.16 12.98 1.07
N LYS A 62 -6.48 14.12 1.15
CA LYS A 62 -6.88 15.36 0.45
C LYS A 62 -6.84 15.21 -1.06
N GLN A 63 -5.88 14.48 -1.61
CA GLN A 63 -5.82 14.20 -3.04
C GLN A 63 -6.99 13.30 -3.47
N LEU A 64 -7.21 12.21 -2.75
CA LEU A 64 -8.26 11.23 -3.02
C LEU A 64 -9.67 11.76 -2.70
N ALA A 65 -9.80 12.92 -2.06
CA ALA A 65 -11.05 13.64 -1.97
C ALA A 65 -11.44 14.31 -3.31
N ARG A 66 -10.47 14.58 -4.19
CA ARG A 66 -10.66 15.30 -5.47
C ARG A 66 -10.77 14.39 -6.68
N GLY A 67 -10.35 13.13 -6.55
CA GLY A 67 -10.35 12.15 -7.64
C GLY A 67 -10.63 10.75 -7.14
N ARG A 68 -10.95 9.85 -8.06
CA ARG A 68 -11.18 8.43 -7.73
C ARG A 68 -9.88 7.69 -7.41
N PHE A 69 -8.83 7.98 -8.17
CA PHE A 69 -7.49 7.43 -8.04
C PHE A 69 -6.49 8.56 -7.80
N VAL A 70 -5.25 8.20 -7.42
CA VAL A 70 -4.31 9.20 -6.91
C VAL A 70 -3.98 10.28 -7.95
N ALA A 71 -3.88 9.93 -9.24
CA ALA A 71 -3.56 10.84 -10.32
C ALA A 71 -4.77 11.29 -11.17
N GLY A 72 -6.00 11.00 -10.74
CA GLY A 72 -7.22 11.39 -11.46
C GLY A 72 -8.33 10.34 -11.44
N GLU A 73 -9.10 10.25 -12.54
CA GLU A 73 -10.26 9.35 -12.63
C GLU A 73 -9.92 7.91 -13.02
N GLU A 74 -8.74 7.68 -13.61
CA GLU A 74 -8.30 6.38 -14.09
C GLU A 74 -7.19 5.78 -13.21
N TYR A 75 -7.24 4.46 -13.04
CA TYR A 75 -6.23 3.71 -12.28
C TYR A 75 -4.89 3.67 -13.04
N ALA A 76 -3.82 4.07 -12.37
CA ALA A 76 -2.49 4.17 -12.97
C ALA A 76 -1.40 3.45 -12.17
N ILE A 77 -0.18 3.41 -12.72
CA ILE A 77 1.00 2.85 -12.02
C ILE A 77 1.32 3.59 -10.70
N ALA A 78 0.86 4.84 -10.54
CA ALA A 78 0.97 5.55 -9.26
C ALA A 78 0.17 4.86 -8.16
N ASP A 79 -1.08 4.44 -8.44
CA ASP A 79 -1.89 3.68 -7.48
C ASP A 79 -1.25 2.33 -7.15
N MET A 80 -0.69 1.65 -8.15
CA MET A 80 0.02 0.38 -7.94
C MET A 80 1.22 0.52 -7.02
N ALA A 81 1.94 1.64 -7.10
CA ALA A 81 3.10 1.91 -6.27
C ALA A 81 2.70 2.29 -4.84
N ILE A 82 1.65 3.11 -4.69
CA ILE A 82 1.22 3.67 -3.40
C ILE A 82 0.44 2.63 -2.58
N TRP A 83 -0.41 1.82 -3.22
CA TRP A 83 -1.34 0.91 -2.53
C TRP A 83 -0.67 -0.14 -1.65
N PRO A 84 0.42 -0.82 -2.07
CA PRO A 84 1.12 -1.78 -1.23
C PRO A 84 1.67 -1.18 0.07
N TRP A 85 1.87 0.15 0.13
CA TRP A 85 2.33 0.88 1.31
C TRP A 85 1.16 1.47 2.09
N TYR A 86 0.56 2.54 1.56
CA TYR A 86 -0.44 3.31 2.28
C TYR A 86 -1.81 2.63 2.31
N GLY A 87 -2.14 1.86 1.26
CA GLY A 87 -3.35 1.03 1.28
C GLY A 87 -3.26 -0.05 2.37
N ASN A 88 -2.15 -0.78 2.41
CA ASN A 88 -1.95 -1.81 3.44
C ASN A 88 -1.87 -1.25 4.85
N VAL A 89 -1.28 -0.07 5.08
CA VAL A 89 -1.23 0.50 6.43
C VAL A 89 -2.61 0.86 6.95
N VAL A 90 -3.47 1.49 6.13
CA VAL A 90 -4.82 1.87 6.57
C VAL A 90 -5.77 0.67 6.66
N LEU A 91 -5.52 -0.38 5.88
CA LEU A 91 -6.26 -1.64 5.98
C LEU A 91 -5.79 -2.53 7.15
N GLY A 92 -4.75 -2.12 7.89
CA GLY A 92 -4.23 -2.88 9.04
C GLY A 92 -3.37 -4.09 8.68
N ASN A 93 -2.90 -4.19 7.44
CA ASN A 93 -2.14 -5.35 6.94
C ASN A 93 -0.64 -5.29 7.25
N VAL A 94 -0.12 -4.17 7.78
CA VAL A 94 1.30 -3.99 8.05
C VAL A 94 1.53 -3.26 9.37
N TYR A 95 2.61 -3.60 10.06
CA TYR A 95 3.10 -2.98 11.31
C TYR A 95 2.16 -3.03 12.52
N ASN A 96 0.93 -3.56 12.39
CA ASN A 96 -0.13 -3.44 13.38
C ASN A 96 -0.36 -1.98 13.81
N ALA A 97 -0.30 -1.06 12.84
CA ALA A 97 -0.19 0.38 13.07
C ALA A 97 -1.48 1.17 12.80
N ALA A 98 -2.53 0.54 12.27
CA ALA A 98 -3.73 1.25 11.81
C ALA A 98 -4.40 2.05 12.93
N GLU A 99 -4.55 1.48 14.12
CA GLU A 99 -5.11 2.19 15.28
C GLU A 99 -4.20 3.34 15.71
N PHE A 100 -2.90 3.09 15.86
CA PHE A 100 -1.92 4.09 16.30
C PHE A 100 -1.81 5.30 15.37
N LEU A 101 -1.91 5.08 14.06
CA LEU A 101 -1.90 6.14 13.05
C LEU A 101 -3.26 6.83 12.89
N ASP A 102 -4.30 6.37 13.59
CA ASP A 102 -5.69 6.78 13.39
C ASP A 102 -6.12 6.61 11.92
N ALA A 103 -5.84 5.43 11.36
CA ALA A 103 -6.17 5.10 9.97
C ALA A 103 -7.65 5.34 9.63
N GLY A 104 -8.52 5.17 10.63
CA GLY A 104 -9.96 5.40 10.54
C GLY A 104 -10.34 6.82 10.15
N SER A 105 -9.51 7.84 10.40
CA SER A 105 -9.84 9.23 10.04
C SER A 105 -9.61 9.58 8.57
N TYR A 106 -8.73 8.85 7.87
CA TYR A 106 -8.45 9.06 6.43
C TYR A 106 -9.47 8.36 5.54
N LYS A 107 -10.70 8.91 5.50
CA LYS A 107 -11.85 8.30 4.83
C LYS A 107 -11.63 8.06 3.33
N ASN A 108 -10.94 8.98 2.65
CA ASN A 108 -10.71 8.90 1.21
C ASN A 108 -9.63 7.88 0.88
N VAL A 109 -8.58 7.81 1.71
CA VAL A 109 -7.55 6.75 1.59
C VAL A 109 -8.17 5.38 1.83
N LEU A 110 -9.00 5.22 2.87
CA LEU A 110 -9.69 3.96 3.14
C LEU A 110 -10.59 3.52 1.98
N ARG A 111 -11.40 4.43 1.43
CA ARG A 111 -12.24 4.16 0.26
C ARG A 111 -11.41 3.66 -0.91
N TRP A 112 -10.37 4.41 -1.28
CA TRP A 112 -9.48 4.05 -2.38
C TRP A 112 -8.76 2.72 -2.13
N ALA A 113 -8.28 2.48 -0.90
CA ALA A 113 -7.58 1.26 -0.55
C ALA A 113 -8.49 0.03 -0.69
N GLN A 114 -9.75 0.14 -0.26
CA GLN A 114 -10.75 -0.92 -0.44
C GLN A 114 -11.09 -1.15 -1.91
N ASP A 115 -11.30 -0.07 -2.68
CA ASP A 115 -11.63 -0.16 -4.11
C ASP A 115 -10.51 -0.81 -4.93
N VAL A 116 -9.26 -0.41 -4.70
CA VAL A 116 -8.09 -1.01 -5.35
C VAL A 116 -7.89 -2.46 -4.89
N GLY A 117 -8.09 -2.75 -3.60
CA GLY A 117 -7.96 -4.10 -3.03
C GLY A 117 -8.96 -5.12 -3.57
N LYS A 118 -10.14 -4.67 -4.04
CA LYS A 118 -11.15 -5.51 -4.68
C LYS A 118 -10.82 -5.91 -6.13
N ARG A 119 -9.79 -5.33 -6.74
CA ARG A 119 -9.43 -5.63 -8.13
C ARG A 119 -8.87 -7.06 -8.21
N PRO A 120 -9.38 -7.95 -9.10
CA PRO A 120 -8.90 -9.34 -9.19
C PRO A 120 -7.39 -9.47 -9.44
N ALA A 121 -6.81 -8.55 -10.21
CA ALA A 121 -5.36 -8.53 -10.45
C ALA A 121 -4.56 -8.13 -9.20
N VAL A 122 -5.09 -7.26 -8.34
CA VAL A 122 -4.46 -6.89 -7.05
C VAL A 122 -4.54 -8.05 -6.07
N GLN A 123 -5.71 -8.72 -6.00
CA GLN A 123 -5.91 -9.91 -5.17
C GLN A 123 -4.93 -11.03 -5.54
N ARG A 124 -4.74 -11.31 -6.83
CA ARG A 124 -3.73 -12.29 -7.27
C ARG A 124 -2.31 -11.81 -7.05
N GLY A 125 -1.99 -10.58 -7.48
CA GLY A 125 -0.63 -10.04 -7.42
C GLY A 125 -0.07 -9.98 -5.99
N ARG A 126 -0.88 -9.63 -5.00
CA ARG A 126 -0.45 -9.54 -3.58
C ARG A 126 -0.15 -10.90 -2.93
N MET A 127 -0.49 -12.02 -3.57
CA MET A 127 -0.20 -13.36 -3.07
C MET A 127 1.19 -13.85 -3.49
N VAL A 128 1.68 -13.37 -4.62
CA VAL A 128 2.93 -13.84 -5.24
C VAL A 128 4.13 -13.46 -4.36
N ASN A 129 4.99 -14.44 -4.09
CA ASN A 129 6.16 -14.37 -3.21
C ASN A 129 5.84 -14.01 -1.75
N ARG A 130 4.58 -14.09 -1.33
CA ARG A 130 4.17 -13.78 0.03
C ARG A 130 4.28 -15.03 0.92
N THR A 131 4.98 -14.90 2.04
CA THR A 131 5.26 -15.99 3.01
C THR A 131 4.65 -15.74 4.40
N SER A 132 3.69 -14.81 4.49
CA SER A 132 3.06 -14.42 5.74
C SER A 132 1.60 -14.03 5.55
N GLY A 133 0.80 -14.10 6.62
CA GLY A 133 -0.65 -13.91 6.58
C GLY A 133 -1.41 -15.23 6.43
N PRO A 134 -2.70 -15.21 6.02
CA PRO A 134 -3.47 -16.42 5.77
C PRO A 134 -2.83 -17.30 4.68
N LEU A 135 -2.80 -18.63 4.87
CA LEU A 135 -2.14 -19.55 3.92
C LEU A 135 -2.77 -19.52 2.52
N ASN A 136 -4.08 -19.29 2.43
CA ASN A 136 -4.80 -19.13 1.17
C ASN A 136 -4.50 -17.80 0.44
N GLU A 137 -3.76 -16.87 1.06
CA GLU A 137 -3.25 -15.65 0.45
C GLU A 137 -1.74 -15.73 0.13
N GLN A 138 -1.13 -16.91 0.24
CA GLN A 138 0.31 -17.11 0.01
C GLN A 138 0.54 -17.98 -1.22
N LEU A 139 1.29 -17.44 -2.18
CA LEU A 139 1.82 -18.17 -3.33
C LEU A 139 3.32 -17.92 -3.40
N HIS A 140 4.13 -18.84 -2.87
CA HIS A 140 5.57 -18.63 -2.69
C HIS A 140 6.33 -18.37 -4.00
N GLU A 141 5.93 -19.04 -5.08
CA GLU A 141 6.45 -18.82 -6.43
C GLU A 141 5.32 -18.91 -7.44
N ARG A 142 5.44 -18.19 -8.56
CA ARG A 142 4.50 -18.26 -9.67
C ARG A 142 5.29 -18.51 -10.95
N HIS A 143 4.98 -19.62 -11.60
CA HIS A 143 5.55 -20.04 -12.88
C HIS A 143 4.46 -20.22 -13.96
N ASP A 144 3.19 -20.44 -13.55
CA ASP A 144 2.03 -20.54 -14.44
C ASP A 144 0.80 -19.78 -13.88
N ALA A 145 -0.24 -19.56 -14.68
CA ALA A 145 -1.51 -19.00 -14.19
C ALA A 145 -2.29 -20.00 -13.32
N GLY A 146 -2.17 -21.31 -13.58
CA GLY A 146 -2.83 -22.38 -12.80
C GLY A 146 -2.28 -22.54 -11.38
N ASP A 147 -1.17 -21.89 -11.03
CA ASP A 147 -0.56 -21.96 -9.70
C ASP A 147 -1.49 -21.40 -8.61
N PHE A 148 -2.34 -20.42 -8.94
CA PHE A 148 -3.34 -19.90 -7.99
C PHE A 148 -4.40 -20.94 -7.58
N ASP A 149 -4.66 -21.91 -8.46
CA ASP A 149 -5.66 -22.95 -8.25
C ASP A 149 -5.09 -24.18 -7.54
N THR A 150 -3.75 -24.35 -7.53
CA THR A 150 -3.11 -25.62 -7.12
C THR A 150 -1.92 -25.47 -6.17
N GLN A 151 -1.24 -24.32 -6.15
CA GLN A 151 0.06 -24.14 -5.46
C GLN A 151 0.03 -23.11 -4.32
N THR A 152 -1.14 -22.57 -3.95
CA THR A 152 -1.25 -21.73 -2.75
C THR A 152 -0.96 -22.54 -1.49
N GLU A 153 -0.41 -21.90 -0.46
CA GLU A 153 0.18 -22.61 0.66
C GLU A 153 -0.84 -23.44 1.47
N ASP A 154 -2.12 -23.03 1.50
CA ASP A 154 -3.23 -23.82 2.05
C ASP A 154 -3.42 -25.18 1.35
N LYS A 155 -3.12 -25.26 0.05
CA LYS A 155 -3.25 -26.49 -0.76
C LYS A 155 -2.03 -27.40 -0.64
N ARG A 156 -0.87 -26.85 -0.27
CA ARG A 156 0.37 -27.63 -0.07
C ARG A 156 0.45 -28.28 1.30
N GLN A 157 -0.32 -27.76 2.27
CA GLN A 157 -0.39 -28.27 3.64
C GLN A 157 -1.64 -29.10 3.93
N ALA A 158 -2.55 -29.24 2.97
CA ALA A 158 -3.74 -30.09 3.04
C ALA A 158 -3.40 -31.56 2.70
#